data_AF-A0AA42TP29-F1
#
_entry.id   AF-A0AA42TP29-F1
#
_cell.length_a   1.000
_cell.length_b   1.000
_cell.length_c   1.000
_cell.angle_alpha   90.00
_cell.angle_beta   90.00
_cell.angle_gamma   90.00
#
_symmetry.space_group_name_H-M   'P 1'
#
loop_
_entity.id
_entity.type
_entity.pdbx_description
1 polymer ?
#
loop_
_entity_poly.entity_id
_entity_poly.type
_entity_poly.pdbx_seq_one_letter_code
_entity_poly.pdbx_strand_id
1 'polypeptide(L)'
;MSKSLNIIWQYLRAFVLIYACLYAGIFIASLLPITIPGSIIGMLILFVLLALQILPAKWVNPGCFILIRYMALLFVPIGVGVMQYFDLLKAQFGPIVVSCAVSTLVVFLVVSWSSHLVHGERNVIGEKTKK
;
A
#
# COMPACT_ATOMS: atom_id res chain seq x y z
N MET A 1 30.26 -20.49 -11.40
CA MET A 1 28.86 -20.99 -11.44
C MET A 1 28.11 -20.85 -10.11
N SER A 2 28.73 -21.06 -8.94
CA SER A 2 28.06 -20.98 -7.62
C SER A 2 27.49 -19.59 -7.26
N LYS A 3 28.10 -18.50 -7.74
CA LYS A 3 27.68 -17.12 -7.43
C LYS A 3 26.30 -16.78 -8.03
N SER A 4 26.07 -17.13 -9.30
CA SER A 4 24.78 -16.90 -9.97
C SER A 4 23.65 -17.72 -9.36
N LEU A 5 23.94 -18.96 -8.93
CA LEU A 5 22.95 -19.83 -8.29
C LEU A 5 22.45 -19.26 -6.95
N ASN A 6 23.35 -18.68 -6.15
CA ASN A 6 22.99 -18.02 -4.89
C ASN A 6 22.10 -16.80 -5.11
N ILE A 7 22.36 -16.01 -6.16
CA ILE A 7 21.54 -14.84 -6.49
C ILE A 7 20.13 -15.28 -6.88
N ILE A 8 20.00 -16.29 -7.75
CA ILE A 8 18.69 -16.85 -8.14
C ILE A 8 17.93 -17.34 -6.91
N TRP A 9 18.61 -18.06 -6.00
CA TRP A 9 18.01 -18.51 -4.75
C TRP A 9 17.52 -17.36 -3.86
N GLN A 10 18.27 -16.24 -3.81
CA GLN A 10 17.88 -15.05 -3.06
C GLN A 10 16.64 -14.35 -3.62
N TYR A 11 16.44 -14.35 -4.94
CA TYR A 11 15.21 -13.84 -5.54
C TYR A 11 14.04 -14.79 -5.30
N LEU A 12 14.26 -16.09 -5.48
CA LEU A 12 13.21 -17.10 -5.32
C LEU A 12 12.67 -17.10 -3.88
N ARG A 13 13.54 -17.09 -2.86
CA ARG A 13 13.11 -16.96 -1.46
C ARG A 13 12.31 -15.68 -1.20
N ALA A 14 12.70 -14.56 -1.82
CA ALA A 14 12.04 -13.27 -1.60
C ALA A 14 10.60 -13.30 -2.15
N PHE A 15 10.44 -13.84 -3.37
CA PHE A 15 9.14 -14.03 -3.99
C PHE A 15 8.26 -14.98 -3.18
N VAL A 16 8.79 -16.12 -2.74
CA VAL A 16 8.05 -17.09 -1.92
C VAL A 16 7.57 -16.45 -0.63
N LEU A 17 8.41 -15.66 0.06
CA LEU A 17 8.01 -14.97 1.30
C LEU A 17 6.89 -13.95 1.06
N ILE A 18 6.96 -13.16 -0.02
CA ILE A 18 5.92 -12.19 -0.38
C ILE A 18 4.61 -12.90 -0.68
N TYR A 19 4.64 -13.95 -1.51
CA TYR A 19 3.45 -14.73 -1.86
C TYR A 19 2.88 -15.48 -0.64
N ALA A 20 3.73 -16.02 0.24
CA ALA A 20 3.27 -16.68 1.46
C ALA A 20 2.49 -15.70 2.36
N CYS A 21 2.98 -14.47 2.53
CA CYS A 21 2.26 -13.43 3.29
C CYS A 21 0.94 -13.05 2.61
N LEU A 22 0.91 -12.95 1.28
CA LEU A 22 -0.31 -12.70 0.51
C LEU A 22 -1.35 -13.81 0.72
N TYR A 23 -0.96 -15.07 0.56
CA TYR A 23 -1.87 -16.21 0.76
C TYR A 23 -2.35 -16.32 2.20
N ALA A 24 -1.47 -16.07 3.18
CA ALA A 24 -1.88 -15.99 4.58
C ALA A 24 -2.91 -14.88 4.81
N GLY A 25 -2.69 -13.70 4.21
CA GLY A 25 -3.64 -12.59 4.28
C GLY A 25 -4.99 -12.89 3.63
N ILE A 26 -5.00 -13.58 2.49
CA ILE A 26 -6.24 -14.05 1.82
C ILE A 26 -6.97 -15.08 2.68
N PHE A 27 -6.24 -16.04 3.26
CA PHE A 27 -6.81 -17.04 4.14
C PHE A 27 -7.44 -16.39 5.38
N ILE A 28 -6.73 -15.47 6.01
CA ILE A 28 -7.25 -14.72 7.16
C ILE A 28 -8.47 -13.88 6.75
N ALA A 29 -8.42 -13.19 5.60
CA ALA A 29 -9.56 -12.43 5.09
C ALA A 29 -10.80 -13.30 4.86
N SER A 30 -10.63 -14.55 4.42
CA SER A 30 -11.76 -15.47 4.24
C SER A 30 -12.39 -15.97 5.55
N LEU A 31 -11.65 -15.90 6.66
CA LEU A 31 -12.15 -16.27 7.99
C LEU A 31 -12.81 -15.09 8.71
N LEU A 32 -12.41 -13.86 8.40
CA LEU A 32 -12.99 -12.67 9.03
C LEU A 32 -14.25 -12.20 8.28
N PRO A 33 -15.30 -11.77 8.99
CA PRO A 33 -16.52 -11.24 8.38
C PRO A 33 -16.38 -9.79 7.87
N ILE A 34 -15.17 -9.30 7.66
CA ILE A 34 -14.88 -7.90 7.28
C ILE A 34 -14.47 -7.77 5.82
N THR A 35 -14.90 -6.71 5.14
CA THR A 35 -14.61 -6.41 3.72
C THR A 35 -13.21 -5.84 3.48
N ILE A 36 -12.18 -6.33 4.18
CA ILE A 36 -10.80 -5.93 3.94
C ILE A 36 -10.17 -6.87 2.89
N PRO A 37 -9.62 -6.33 1.79
CA PRO A 37 -8.90 -7.15 0.82
C PRO A 37 -7.75 -7.93 1.47
N GLY A 38 -7.65 -9.23 1.18
CA GLY A 38 -6.59 -10.09 1.73
C GLY A 38 -5.17 -9.61 1.40
N SER A 39 -4.99 -8.85 0.32
CA SER A 39 -3.72 -8.20 -0.01
C SER A 39 -3.27 -7.17 1.03
N ILE A 40 -4.21 -6.39 1.60
CA ILE A 40 -3.91 -5.43 2.67
C ILE A 40 -3.48 -6.18 3.93
N ILE A 41 -4.21 -7.24 4.29
CA ILE A 41 -3.86 -8.09 5.44
C ILE A 41 -2.48 -8.73 5.24
N GLY A 42 -2.19 -9.24 4.03
CA GLY A 42 -0.88 -9.79 3.69
C GLY A 42 0.26 -8.78 3.82
N MET A 43 0.04 -7.52 3.42
CA MET A 43 1.01 -6.44 3.63
C MET A 43 1.24 -6.15 5.13
N LEU A 44 0.17 -6.14 5.94
CA LEU A 44 0.29 -5.95 7.39
C LEU A 44 1.04 -7.10 8.07
N ILE A 45 0.80 -8.35 7.66
CA ILE A 45 1.53 -9.53 8.14
C ILE A 45 3.02 -9.36 7.83
N LEU A 46 3.36 -9.06 6.57
CA LEU A 46 4.75 -8.87 6.16
C LEU A 46 5.40 -7.72 6.95
N PHE A 47 4.68 -6.62 7.16
CA PHE A 47 5.14 -5.48 7.96
C PHE A 47 5.43 -5.89 9.41
N VAL A 48 4.53 -6.64 10.07
CA VAL A 48 4.74 -7.11 11.45
C VAL A 48 5.93 -8.07 11.53
N LEU A 49 6.09 -8.98 10.57
CA LEU A 49 7.24 -9.89 10.53
C LEU A 49 8.58 -9.14 10.39
N LEU A 50 8.59 -8.06 9.60
CA LEU A 50 9.75 -7.18 9.46
C LEU A 50 10.00 -6.34 10.73
N ALA A 51 8.93 -5.79 11.32
CA ALA A 51 8.99 -4.94 12.51
C ALA A 51 9.50 -5.71 13.74
N LEU A 52 9.07 -6.96 13.89
CA LEU A 52 9.56 -7.88 14.93
C LEU A 52 10.97 -8.43 14.64
N GLN A 53 11.60 -8.04 13.52
CA GLN A 53 12.89 -8.53 13.04
C GLN A 53 12.99 -10.07 12.88
N ILE A 54 11.86 -10.79 12.93
CA ILE A 54 11.79 -12.23 12.64
C ILE A 54 12.25 -12.46 11.21
N LEU A 55 11.85 -11.58 10.29
CA LEU A 55 12.23 -11.61 8.90
C LEU A 55 13.17 -10.44 8.58
N PRO A 56 14.49 -10.69 8.42
CA PRO A 56 15.43 -9.62 8.12
C PRO A 56 15.15 -9.05 6.72
N ALA A 57 15.02 -7.72 6.60
CA ALA A 57 14.64 -7.02 5.37
C ALA A 57 15.49 -7.41 4.14
N LYS A 58 16.78 -7.72 4.35
CA LYS A 58 17.71 -8.19 3.31
C LYS A 58 17.25 -9.45 2.57
N TRP A 59 16.32 -10.23 3.13
CA TRP A 59 15.78 -11.44 2.51
C TRP A 59 14.70 -11.14 1.47
N VAL A 60 13.91 -10.08 1.70
CA VAL A 60 12.75 -9.74 0.86
C VAL A 60 13.05 -8.60 -0.11
N ASN A 61 13.97 -7.70 0.27
CA ASN A 61 14.38 -6.53 -0.51
C ASN A 61 14.63 -6.82 -2.01
N PRO A 62 15.42 -7.86 -2.42
CA PRO A 62 15.65 -8.11 -3.85
C PRO A 62 14.36 -8.43 -4.63
N GLY A 63 13.41 -9.15 -4.03
CA GLY A 63 12.11 -9.43 -4.66
C GLY A 63 11.23 -8.18 -4.75
N CYS A 64 11.13 -7.40 -3.67
CA CYS A 64 10.38 -6.14 -3.65
C CYS A 64 10.91 -5.14 -4.68
N PHE A 65 12.23 -5.00 -4.82
CA PHE A 65 12.83 -4.05 -5.75
C PHE A 65 12.42 -4.33 -7.20
N ILE A 66 12.39 -5.60 -7.62
CA ILE A 66 11.92 -5.98 -8.96
C ILE A 66 10.44 -5.63 -9.15
N LEU A 67 9.58 -6.01 -8.19
CA LEU A 67 8.15 -5.77 -8.27
C LEU A 67 7.83 -4.27 -8.35
N ILE A 68 8.50 -3.45 -7.54
CA ILE A 68 8.33 -2.00 -7.53
C ILE A 68 8.88 -1.39 -8.83
N ARG A 69 10.05 -1.84 -9.30
CA ARG A 69 10.66 -1.37 -10.55
C ARG A 69 9.75 -1.57 -11.77
N TYR A 70 9.01 -2.67 -11.81
CA TYR A 70 8.09 -3.01 -12.90
C TYR A 70 6.61 -2.81 -12.54
N MET A 71 6.30 -2.08 -11.46
CA MET A 71 4.94 -1.86 -10.96
C MET A 71 4.02 -1.27 -12.04
N ALA A 72 4.50 -0.33 -12.85
CA ALA A 72 3.72 0.23 -13.95
C ALA A 72 3.29 -0.83 -14.98
N LEU A 73 4.17 -1.78 -15.33
CA LEU A 73 3.83 -2.89 -16.23
C LEU A 73 2.82 -3.85 -15.58
N LEU A 74 2.92 -4.09 -14.28
CA LEU A 74 1.97 -4.94 -13.54
C LEU A 74 0.57 -4.32 -13.44
N PHE A 75 0.43 -3.00 -13.60
CA PHE A 75 -0.88 -2.34 -13.64
C PHE A 75 -1.60 -2.44 -14.99
N VAL A 76 -0.86 -2.63 -16.09
CA VAL A 76 -1.46 -2.76 -17.43
C VAL A 76 -2.54 -3.85 -17.48
N PRO A 77 -2.30 -5.11 -17.05
CA PRO A 77 -3.34 -6.15 -17.10
C PRO A 77 -4.56 -5.82 -16.23
N ILE A 78 -4.34 -5.19 -15.08
CA ILE A 78 -5.43 -4.74 -14.18
C ILE A 78 -6.28 -3.68 -14.89
N GLY A 79 -5.64 -2.71 -15.55
CA GLY A 79 -6.31 -1.68 -16.33
C GLY A 79 -7.11 -2.24 -17.51
N VAL A 80 -6.54 -3.21 -18.24
CA VAL A 80 -7.25 -3.90 -19.34
C VAL A 80 -8.47 -4.67 -18.82
N GLY A 81 -8.39 -5.29 -17.64
CA GLY A 81 -9.55 -5.93 -17.00
C GLY A 81 -10.68 -4.94 -16.70
N VAL A 82 -10.36 -3.71 -16.27
CA VAL A 82 -11.36 -2.66 -16.03
C VAL A 82 -12.04 -2.22 -17.34
N MET A 83 -11.34 -2.26 -18.48
CA MET A 83 -11.92 -1.91 -19.78
C MET A 83 -13.06 -2.85 -20.21
N GLN A 84 -13.19 -4.04 -19.61
CA GLN A 84 -14.36 -4.90 -19.83
C GLN A 84 -15.67 -4.27 -19.33
N TYR A 85 -15.59 -3.30 -18.41
CA TYR A 85 -16.74 -2.58 -17.86
C TYR A 85 -16.83 -1.14 -18.39
N PHE A 86 -16.20 -0.84 -19.53
CA PHE A 86 -16.07 0.52 -20.05
C PHE A 86 -17.42 1.25 -20.22
N ASP A 87 -18.45 0.57 -20.72
CA ASP A 87 -19.78 1.17 -20.89
C ASP A 87 -20.41 1.60 -19.55
N LEU A 88 -20.22 0.79 -18.49
CA LEU A 88 -20.68 1.12 -17.15
C LEU A 88 -19.89 2.29 -16.56
N LEU A 89 -18.57 2.31 -16.74
CA LEU A 89 -17.73 3.43 -16.33
C LEU A 89 -18.13 4.73 -17.04
N LYS A 90 -18.45 4.66 -18.33
CA LYS A 90 -18.89 5.82 -19.12
C LYS A 90 -20.25 6.34 -18.63
N ALA A 91 -21.20 5.44 -18.36
CA ALA A 91 -22.51 5.81 -17.83
C ALA A 91 -22.43 6.44 -16.42
N GLN A 92 -21.48 5.99 -15.59
CA GLN A 92 -21.29 6.46 -14.21
C GLN A 92 -20.14 7.46 -14.04
N PHE A 93 -19.60 8.00 -15.14
CA PHE A 93 -18.41 8.86 -15.10
C PHE A 93 -18.63 10.10 -14.23
N GLY A 94 -19.79 10.75 -14.35
CA GLY A 94 -20.16 11.91 -13.54
C GLY A 94 -20.16 11.61 -12.03
N PRO A 95 -20.96 10.64 -11.55
CA PRO A 95 -20.95 10.22 -10.15
C PRO A 95 -19.57 9.82 -9.61
N ILE A 96 -18.75 9.11 -10.39
CA ILE A 96 -17.40 8.71 -9.99
C ILE A 96 -16.51 9.94 -9.78
N VAL A 97 -16.47 10.87 -10.73
CA VAL A 97 -15.61 12.06 -10.63
C VAL A 97 -16.04 12.95 -9.47
N VAL A 98 -17.35 13.19 -9.33
CA VAL A 98 -17.90 14.03 -8.25
C VAL A 98 -17.63 13.41 -6.89
N SER A 99 -17.89 12.11 -6.71
CA SER A 99 -17.63 11.44 -5.43
C SER A 99 -16.14 11.41 -5.07
N CYS A 100 -15.24 11.19 -6.03
CA CYS A 100 -13.80 11.27 -5.80
C CYS A 100 -13.33 12.67 -5.42
N ALA A 101 -13.79 13.71 -6.14
CA ALA A 101 -13.41 15.09 -5.84
C ALA A 101 -13.92 15.55 -4.46
N VAL A 102 -15.20 15.30 -4.18
CA VAL A 102 -15.83 15.68 -2.91
C VAL A 102 -15.19 14.90 -1.75
N SER A 103 -15.00 13.60 -1.87
CA SER A 103 -14.36 12.80 -0.80
C SER A 103 -12.92 13.26 -0.53
N THR A 104 -12.15 13.59 -1.57
CA THR A 104 -10.79 14.13 -1.40
C THR A 104 -10.80 15.47 -0.65
N LEU A 105 -11.69 16.39 -1.03
CA LEU A 105 -11.83 17.68 -0.33
C LEU A 105 -12.26 17.49 1.13
N VAL A 106 -13.24 16.63 1.38
CA VAL A 106 -13.70 16.32 2.74
C VAL A 106 -12.57 15.72 3.58
N VAL A 107 -11.82 14.75 3.05
CA VAL A 107 -10.67 14.17 3.74
C VAL A 107 -9.63 15.25 4.07
N PHE A 108 -9.30 16.14 3.13
CA PHE A 108 -8.36 17.23 3.38
C PHE A 108 -8.85 18.20 4.47
N LEU A 109 -10.13 18.58 4.45
CA LEU A 109 -10.70 19.45 5.49
C LEU A 109 -10.68 18.77 6.86
N VAL A 110 -11.09 17.51 6.95
CA VAL A 110 -11.12 16.76 8.21
C VAL A 110 -9.71 16.54 8.75
N VAL A 111 -8.75 16.17 7.90
CA VAL A 111 -7.35 15.99 8.30
C VAL A 111 -6.73 17.33 8.71
N SER A 112 -6.99 18.41 7.98
CA SER A 112 -6.52 19.76 8.32
C SER A 112 -7.09 20.22 9.67
N TRP A 113 -8.39 20.04 9.89
CA TRP A 113 -9.05 20.37 11.15
C TRP A 113 -8.51 19.55 12.31
N SER A 114 -8.40 18.22 12.13
CA SER A 114 -7.86 17.32 13.15
C SER A 114 -6.41 17.68 13.49
N SER A 115 -5.60 17.99 12.48
CA SER A 115 -4.22 18.44 12.65
C SER A 115 -4.14 19.77 13.39
N HIS A 116 -5.01 20.74 13.06
CA HIS A 116 -5.08 22.03 13.74
C HIS A 116 -5.54 21.90 15.19
N LEU A 117 -6.44 20.97 15.51
CA LEU A 117 -6.85 20.71 16.89
C LEU A 117 -5.72 20.06 17.70
N VAL A 118 -4.96 19.14 17.10
CA VAL A 118 -3.81 18.48 17.74
C VAL A 118 -2.59 19.40 17.87
N HIS A 119 -2.39 20.35 16.94
CA HIS A 119 -1.25 21.28 16.94
C HIS A 119 -1.59 22.70 17.42
N GLY A 120 -2.86 23.00 17.69
CA GLY A 120 -3.39 24.31 18.08
C GLY A 120 -2.90 24.83 19.45
N GLU A 121 -2.10 24.05 20.18
CA GLU A 121 -1.48 24.44 21.45
C GLU A 121 0.04 24.36 21.45
N ARG A 122 0.70 24.40 20.29
CA ARG A 122 2.14 24.71 20.26
C ARG A 122 2.36 26.17 19.92
N ASN A 123 2.32 27.01 20.96
CA ASN A 123 3.07 28.27 20.95
C ASN A 123 4.47 27.96 20.44
N VAL A 124 4.79 28.44 19.24
CA VAL A 124 6.16 28.44 18.72
C VAL A 124 7.01 29.22 19.71
N ILE A 125 7.74 28.48 20.55
CA ILE A 125 8.75 29.02 21.47
C ILE A 125 9.86 29.60 20.58
N GLY A 126 9.74 30.87 20.22
CA GLY A 126 10.72 31.53 19.35
C GLY A 126 10.44 32.98 18.96
N GLU A 127 9.19 33.47 18.97
CA GLU A 127 8.89 34.82 18.45
C GLU A 127 8.81 35.92 19.54
N LYS A 128 9.82 35.97 20.42
CA LYS A 128 10.12 37.19 21.19
C LYS A 128 11.55 37.64 20.93
N THR A 129 11.73 38.42 19.87
CA THR A 129 12.67 39.55 19.71
C THR A 129 12.48 40.01 18.27
N LYS A 130 11.80 41.12 18.01
CA LYS A 130 12.46 42.43 18.02
C LYS A 130 11.41 43.53 18.11
N LYS A 131 11.51 44.30 19.19
CA LYS A 131 10.88 45.60 19.40
C LYS A 131 11.52 46.65 18.49
#